data_AF-A0A7S9RE61-F1
#
_entry.id   AF-A0A7S9RE61-F1
#
_cell.length_a   1.000
_cell.length_b   1.000
_cell.length_c   1.000
_cell.angle_alpha   90.00
_cell.angle_beta   90.00
_cell.angle_gamma   90.00
#
_symmetry.space_group_name_H-M   'P 1'
#
loop_
_entity.id
_entity.type
_entity.pdbx_description
1 polymer ?
#
loop_
_entity_poly.entity_id
_entity_poly.type
_entity_poly.pdbx_seq_one_letter_code
_entity_poly.pdbx_strand_id
1 'polypeptide(L)'
;MKHLTMIIFLITSLYSHEANCTDMFGLIFNKNLSDAETAKYIKYYIDDLGCDANMTIKIPDISIRPNLLEYAYDTNKTKTFDTLLAKGTFANASLATSIGMSFAFFFRENGVGIDNKKASPELLEFIKTQKYKEFKENKFKLIKKLLEHGQDPKGYILLHKVLMLVNDEEDLDNLLKNRTQKELVQ
;
A
#
# COMPACT_ATOMS: atom_id res chain seq x y z
N MET A 1 -38.62 -8.36 -32.35
CA MET A 1 -37.67 -7.44 -31.68
C MET A 1 -37.88 -7.36 -30.17
N LYS A 2 -39.09 -7.06 -29.65
CA LYS A 2 -39.34 -6.95 -28.18
C LYS A 2 -38.91 -8.17 -27.34
N HIS A 3 -39.15 -9.39 -27.84
CA HIS A 3 -38.75 -10.61 -27.14
C HIS A 3 -37.24 -10.84 -27.14
N LEU A 4 -36.53 -10.44 -28.20
CA LEU A 4 -35.08 -10.55 -28.27
C LEU A 4 -34.41 -9.59 -27.27
N THR A 5 -34.94 -8.38 -27.12
CA THR A 5 -34.47 -7.41 -26.13
C THR A 5 -34.69 -7.88 -24.70
N MET A 6 -35.83 -8.50 -24.39
CA MET A 6 -36.06 -9.09 -23.05
C MET A 6 -35.14 -10.28 -22.77
N ILE A 7 -34.87 -11.13 -23.77
CA ILE A 7 -33.95 -12.27 -23.60
C ILE A 7 -32.52 -11.78 -23.37
N ILE A 8 -32.06 -10.76 -24.09
CA ILE A 8 -30.75 -10.14 -23.86
C ILE A 8 -30.70 -9.53 -22.45
N PHE A 9 -31.74 -8.80 -22.02
CA PHE A 9 -31.81 -8.19 -20.69
C PHE A 9 -31.80 -9.24 -19.56
N LEU A 10 -32.51 -10.36 -19.76
CA LEU A 10 -32.53 -11.50 -18.83
C LEU A 10 -31.18 -12.22 -18.76
N ILE A 11 -30.49 -12.41 -19.89
CA ILE A 11 -29.14 -13.01 -19.90
C ILE A 11 -28.14 -12.08 -19.20
N THR A 12 -28.22 -10.77 -19.42
CA THR A 12 -27.37 -9.80 -18.70
C THR A 12 -27.68 -9.77 -17.20
N SER A 13 -28.94 -9.95 -16.79
CA SER A 13 -29.33 -10.01 -15.37
C SER A 13 -29.12 -11.38 -14.71
N LEU A 14 -28.98 -12.46 -15.49
CA LEU A 14 -28.66 -13.81 -14.98
C LEU A 14 -27.15 -14.00 -14.81
N TYR A 15 -26.34 -13.29 -15.59
CA TYR A 15 -24.88 -13.21 -15.41
C TYR A 15 -24.46 -12.11 -14.41
N SER A 16 -25.38 -11.27 -13.95
CA SER A 16 -25.13 -10.35 -12.84
C SER A 16 -25.20 -11.11 -11.51
N HIS A 17 -24.18 -11.92 -11.22
CA HIS A 17 -23.59 -11.74 -9.90
C HIS A 17 -23.12 -10.29 -9.95
N GLU A 18 -23.90 -9.35 -9.39
CA GLU A 18 -23.56 -7.92 -9.45
C GLU A 18 -22.18 -7.79 -8.82
N ALA A 19 -21.16 -7.72 -9.68
CA ALA A 19 -19.78 -7.59 -9.26
C ALA A 19 -19.73 -6.28 -8.47
N ASN A 20 -19.65 -6.42 -7.15
CA ASN A 20 -19.67 -5.26 -6.29
C ASN A 20 -18.28 -4.68 -6.36
N CYS A 21 -18.17 -3.37 -6.57
CA CYS A 21 -16.88 -2.70 -6.59
C CYS A 21 -16.04 -2.99 -5.32
N THR A 22 -16.66 -3.29 -4.18
CA THR A 22 -15.97 -3.73 -2.96
C THR A 22 -15.30 -5.10 -3.07
N ASP A 23 -15.67 -5.95 -4.04
CA ASP A 23 -15.06 -7.25 -4.29
C ASP A 23 -13.57 -7.14 -4.61
N MET A 24 -13.13 -5.98 -5.12
CA MET A 24 -11.71 -5.69 -5.34
C MET A 24 -10.86 -5.91 -4.07
N PHE A 25 -11.37 -5.55 -2.89
CA PHE A 25 -10.68 -5.83 -1.62
C PHE A 25 -10.57 -7.33 -1.35
N GLY A 26 -11.65 -8.08 -1.61
CA GLY A 26 -11.66 -9.54 -1.49
C GLY A 26 -10.70 -10.22 -2.45
N LEU A 27 -10.61 -9.74 -3.70
CA LEU A 27 -9.66 -10.23 -4.70
C LEU A 27 -8.20 -10.00 -4.27
N ILE A 28 -7.89 -8.83 -3.72
CA ILE A 28 -6.55 -8.52 -3.21
C ILE A 28 -6.20 -9.45 -2.04
N PHE A 29 -7.11 -9.69 -1.10
CA PHE A 29 -6.86 -10.59 0.02
C PHE A 29 -6.86 -12.07 -0.30
N ASN A 30 -7.44 -12.47 -1.44
CA ASN A 30 -7.57 -13.88 -1.78
C ASN A 30 -6.19 -14.51 -1.99
N LYS A 31 -5.81 -15.40 -1.08
CA LYS A 31 -4.54 -16.15 -1.10
C LYS A 31 -4.47 -17.19 -2.22
N ASN A 32 -5.62 -17.58 -2.77
CA ASN A 32 -5.70 -18.54 -3.88
C ASN A 32 -5.52 -17.85 -5.25
N LEU A 33 -5.55 -16.53 -5.31
CA LEU A 33 -5.27 -15.77 -6.53
C LEU A 33 -3.81 -15.34 -6.54
N SER A 34 -3.13 -15.63 -7.65
CA SER A 34 -1.81 -15.05 -7.89
C SER A 34 -1.90 -13.52 -8.00
N ASP A 35 -0.78 -12.85 -7.79
CA ASP A 35 -0.69 -11.40 -7.98
C ASP A 35 -1.02 -11.00 -9.45
N ALA A 36 -0.61 -11.81 -10.43
CA ALA A 36 -0.91 -11.56 -11.84
C ALA A 36 -2.41 -11.68 -12.16
N GLU A 37 -3.10 -12.67 -11.61
CA GLU A 37 -4.56 -12.81 -11.76
C GLU A 37 -5.29 -11.69 -11.04
N THR A 38 -4.83 -11.35 -9.83
CA THR A 38 -5.39 -10.25 -9.04
C THR A 38 -5.31 -8.94 -9.82
N ALA A 39 -4.13 -8.60 -10.36
CA ALA A 39 -3.94 -7.40 -11.18
C ALA A 39 -4.85 -7.37 -12.41
N LYS A 40 -5.04 -8.53 -13.08
CA LYS A 40 -5.96 -8.66 -14.22
C LYS A 40 -7.41 -8.36 -13.80
N TYR A 41 -7.87 -8.91 -12.68
CA TYR A 41 -9.23 -8.66 -12.21
C TYR A 41 -9.41 -7.22 -11.73
N ILE A 42 -8.47 -6.66 -10.97
CA ILE A 42 -8.52 -5.25 -10.56
C ILE A 42 -8.63 -4.33 -11.78
N LYS A 43 -7.85 -4.60 -12.84
CA LYS A 43 -7.96 -3.84 -14.09
C LYS A 43 -9.36 -3.96 -14.70
N TYR A 44 -9.94 -5.16 -14.74
CA TYR A 44 -11.30 -5.37 -15.24
C TYR A 44 -12.35 -4.59 -14.43
N TYR A 45 -12.26 -4.61 -13.10
CA TYR A 45 -13.20 -3.86 -12.25
C TYR A 45 -13.10 -2.34 -12.49
N ILE A 46 -11.90 -1.80 -12.66
CA ILE A 46 -11.70 -0.36 -12.89
C ILE A 46 -12.08 0.04 -14.32
N ASP A 47 -11.56 -0.66 -15.33
CA ASP A 47 -11.67 -0.25 -16.73
C ASP A 47 -13.01 -0.64 -17.35
N ASP A 48 -13.50 -1.84 -17.07
CA ASP A 48 -14.68 -2.40 -17.73
C ASP A 48 -15.96 -2.21 -16.90
N LEU A 49 -15.84 -2.27 -15.56
CA LEU A 49 -16.99 -2.06 -14.66
C LEU A 49 -17.09 -0.63 -14.12
N GLY A 50 -16.09 0.22 -14.37
CA GLY A 50 -16.09 1.62 -13.95
C GLY A 50 -15.97 1.82 -12.42
N CYS A 51 -15.44 0.84 -11.69
CA CYS A 51 -15.26 0.95 -10.25
C CYS A 51 -14.18 1.97 -9.90
N ASP A 52 -14.41 2.72 -8.81
CA ASP A 52 -13.46 3.72 -8.33
C ASP A 52 -12.18 3.08 -7.78
N ALA A 53 -11.05 3.32 -8.46
CA ALA A 53 -9.72 2.87 -8.04
C ALA A 53 -9.28 3.45 -6.68
N ASN A 54 -9.94 4.51 -6.20
CA ASN A 54 -9.66 5.22 -4.96
C ASN A 54 -10.61 4.88 -3.81
N MET A 55 -11.44 3.85 -3.98
CA MET A 55 -12.34 3.41 -2.91
C MET A 55 -11.60 3.10 -1.61
N THR A 56 -12.27 3.39 -0.49
CA THR A 56 -11.76 3.14 0.86
C THR A 56 -12.75 2.31 1.64
N ILE A 57 -12.26 1.47 2.55
CA ILE A 57 -13.11 0.83 3.56
C ILE A 57 -13.15 1.72 4.80
N LYS A 58 -14.36 2.00 5.28
CA LYS A 58 -14.54 2.60 6.61
C LYS A 58 -14.57 1.46 7.63
N ILE A 59 -13.55 1.38 8.47
CA ILE A 59 -13.58 0.49 9.63
C ILE A 59 -14.22 1.26 10.79
N PRO A 60 -15.27 0.73 11.45
CA PRO A 60 -15.83 1.35 12.65
C PRO A 60 -14.73 1.61 13.69
N ASP A 61 -14.82 2.75 14.39
CA ASP A 61 -13.93 3.14 15.49
C ASP A 61 -12.44 3.35 15.13
N ILE A 62 -12.07 3.26 13.84
CA ILE A 62 -10.73 3.59 13.34
C ILE A 62 -10.82 4.83 12.43
N SER A 63 -10.02 5.86 12.73
CA SER A 63 -9.98 7.11 11.96
C SER A 63 -9.33 6.95 10.58
N ILE A 64 -8.55 5.90 10.42
CA ILE A 64 -7.80 5.57 9.22
C ILE A 64 -8.70 4.84 8.22
N ARG A 65 -8.57 5.21 6.93
CA ARG A 65 -9.36 4.66 5.84
C ARG A 65 -8.46 3.93 4.85
N PRO A 66 -8.23 2.62 5.03
CA PRO A 66 -7.40 1.86 4.12
C PRO A 66 -8.03 1.82 2.72
N ASN A 67 -7.18 1.89 1.70
CA ASN A 67 -7.58 1.82 0.30
C ASN A 67 -6.94 0.60 -0.37
N LEU A 68 -7.31 0.34 -1.63
CA LEU A 68 -6.82 -0.84 -2.36
C LEU A 68 -5.30 -0.95 -2.40
N LEU A 69 -4.58 0.19 -2.45
CA LEU A 69 -3.14 0.23 -2.55
C LEU A 69 -2.45 -0.30 -1.28
N GLU A 70 -2.98 0.05 -0.12
CA GLU A 70 -2.52 -0.50 1.16
C GLU A 70 -2.75 -2.00 1.27
N TYR A 71 -3.93 -2.48 0.89
CA TYR A 71 -4.20 -3.92 0.90
C TYR A 71 -3.27 -4.70 -0.04
N ALA A 72 -2.96 -4.13 -1.22
CA ALA A 72 -2.01 -4.74 -2.13
C ALA A 72 -0.59 -4.78 -1.54
N TYR A 73 -0.20 -3.76 -0.77
CA TYR A 73 1.05 -3.72 -0.02
C TYR A 73 1.09 -4.78 1.08
N ASP A 74 0.07 -4.84 1.94
CA ASP A 74 0.01 -5.76 3.09
C ASP A 74 -0.05 -7.24 2.66
N THR A 75 -0.61 -7.51 1.48
CA THR A 75 -0.68 -8.86 0.88
C THR A 75 0.51 -9.21 -0.02
N ASN A 76 1.51 -8.32 -0.11
CA ASN A 76 2.70 -8.48 -0.96
C ASN A 76 2.36 -8.71 -2.46
N LYS A 77 1.28 -8.10 -2.94
CA LYS A 77 0.83 -8.17 -4.35
C LYS A 77 1.37 -6.98 -5.15
N THR A 78 2.68 -7.01 -5.41
CA THR A 78 3.45 -5.93 -6.06
C THR A 78 2.94 -5.52 -7.45
N LYS A 79 2.50 -6.48 -8.28
CA LYS A 79 1.97 -6.21 -9.62
C LYS A 79 0.59 -5.57 -9.56
N THR A 80 -0.23 -6.03 -8.62
CA THR A 80 -1.53 -5.41 -8.32
C THR A 80 -1.34 -3.98 -7.80
N PHE A 81 -0.39 -3.77 -6.90
CA PHE A 81 -0.01 -2.46 -6.38
C PHE A 81 0.40 -1.50 -7.52
N ASP A 82 1.25 -1.96 -8.43
CA ASP A 82 1.69 -1.17 -9.58
C ASP A 82 0.56 -0.88 -10.56
N THR A 83 -0.36 -1.83 -10.73
CA THR A 83 -1.58 -1.64 -11.53
C THR A 83 -2.45 -0.54 -10.93
N LEU A 84 -2.69 -0.57 -9.62
CA LEU A 84 -3.47 0.45 -8.92
C LEU A 84 -2.84 1.85 -9.04
N LEU A 85 -1.52 1.98 -8.86
CA LEU A 85 -0.81 3.24 -9.09
C LEU A 85 -0.99 3.75 -10.53
N ALA A 86 -0.84 2.87 -11.53
CA ALA A 86 -1.05 3.23 -12.93
C ALA A 86 -2.51 3.63 -13.24
N LYS A 87 -3.46 3.17 -12.42
CA LYS A 87 -4.89 3.56 -12.48
C LYS A 87 -5.23 4.79 -11.66
N GLY A 88 -4.23 5.45 -11.09
CA GLY A 88 -4.42 6.69 -10.35
C GLY A 88 -4.95 6.49 -8.92
N THR A 89 -4.76 5.30 -8.33
CA THR A 89 -4.98 5.13 -6.90
C THR A 89 -4.00 5.98 -6.12
N PHE A 90 -4.48 6.90 -5.29
CA PHE A 90 -3.64 7.75 -4.46
C PHE A 90 -3.05 6.97 -3.29
N ALA A 91 -1.82 7.30 -2.95
CA ALA A 91 -1.20 6.81 -1.73
C ALA A 91 -1.64 7.67 -0.54
N ASN A 92 -2.21 7.03 0.48
CA ASN A 92 -2.76 7.73 1.64
C ASN A 92 -1.88 7.59 2.90
N ALA A 93 -2.26 8.29 3.96
CA ALA A 93 -1.56 8.23 5.25
C ALA A 93 -1.58 6.82 5.89
N SER A 94 -2.58 5.99 5.55
CA SER A 94 -2.67 4.62 6.03
C SER A 94 -1.53 3.76 5.49
N LEU A 95 -1.30 3.78 4.17
CA LEU A 95 -0.16 3.12 3.55
C LEU A 95 1.18 3.61 4.12
N ALA A 96 1.33 4.91 4.38
CA ALA A 96 2.52 5.45 5.05
C ALA A 96 2.75 4.82 6.43
N THR A 97 1.67 4.69 7.21
CA THR A 97 1.68 4.04 8.52
C THR A 97 2.07 2.57 8.40
N SER A 98 1.52 1.83 7.44
CA SER A 98 1.82 0.41 7.20
C SER A 98 3.27 0.20 6.76
N ILE A 99 3.85 1.12 5.98
CA ILE A 99 5.30 1.13 5.70
C ILE A 99 6.10 1.36 6.98
N GLY A 100 5.73 2.33 7.81
CA GLY A 100 6.39 2.59 9.11
C GLY A 100 6.34 1.38 10.06
N MET A 101 5.18 0.73 10.17
CA MET A 101 5.00 -0.47 10.98
C MET A 101 5.85 -1.63 10.48
N SER A 102 6.09 -1.73 9.17
CA SER A 102 6.91 -2.83 8.62
C SER A 102 8.34 -2.85 9.16
N PHE A 103 8.93 -1.71 9.53
CA PHE A 103 10.24 -1.67 10.19
C PHE A 103 10.17 -2.26 11.61
N ALA A 104 9.16 -1.87 12.39
CA ALA A 104 8.97 -2.40 13.74
C ALA A 104 8.71 -3.92 13.72
N PHE A 105 7.91 -4.41 12.76
CA PHE A 105 7.70 -5.85 12.57
C PHE A 105 8.97 -6.56 12.12
N PHE A 106 9.71 -5.98 11.18
CA PHE A 106 10.98 -6.55 10.73
C PHE A 106 11.97 -6.74 11.89
N PHE A 107 12.10 -5.75 12.78
CA PHE A 107 12.94 -5.89 13.98
C PHE A 107 12.44 -7.01 14.90
N ARG A 108 11.14 -7.08 15.16
CA ARG A 108 10.53 -8.12 16.01
C ARG A 108 10.72 -9.53 15.44
N GLU A 109 10.50 -9.70 14.15
CA GLU A 109 10.68 -10.98 13.44
C GLU A 109 12.13 -11.47 13.44
N ASN A 110 13.09 -10.55 13.59
CA ASN A 110 14.50 -10.85 13.72
C ASN A 110 14.98 -10.94 15.18
N GLY A 111 14.06 -10.98 16.15
CA GLY A 111 14.39 -11.14 17.57
C GLY A 111 15.01 -9.90 18.23
N VAL A 112 15.00 -8.75 17.55
CA VAL A 112 15.59 -7.48 17.99
C VAL A 112 14.55 -6.37 18.08
N GLY A 113 13.33 -6.71 18.50
CA GLY A 113 12.22 -5.77 18.61
C GLY A 113 12.53 -4.57 19.51
N ILE A 114 11.88 -3.43 19.22
CA ILE A 114 12.01 -2.22 20.04
C ILE A 114 11.23 -2.42 21.34
N ASP A 115 11.91 -2.32 22.48
CA ASP A 115 11.31 -2.38 23.82
C ASP A 115 11.45 -1.02 24.54
N ASN A 116 10.42 -0.63 25.28
CA ASN A 116 10.40 0.57 26.12
C ASN A 116 10.89 1.87 25.42
N LYS A 117 10.61 2.00 24.11
CA LYS A 117 11.01 3.14 23.27
C LYS A 117 12.53 3.37 23.25
N LYS A 118 13.34 2.32 23.37
CA LYS A 118 14.80 2.38 23.24
C LYS A 118 15.29 1.22 22.37
N ALA A 119 16.32 1.48 21.56
CA ALA A 119 17.01 0.41 20.86
C ALA A 119 17.94 -0.33 21.82
N SER A 120 17.90 -1.67 21.78
CA SER A 120 18.89 -2.48 22.48
C SER A 120 20.23 -2.48 21.72
N PRO A 121 21.36 -2.82 22.37
CA PRO A 121 22.63 -3.00 21.69
C PRO A 121 22.54 -4.00 20.51
N GLU A 122 21.77 -5.07 20.66
CA GLU A 122 21.56 -6.08 19.63
C GLU A 122 20.83 -5.50 18.40
N LEU A 123 19.84 -4.62 18.62
CA LEU A 123 19.18 -3.91 17.52
C LEU A 123 20.14 -2.95 16.81
N LEU A 124 20.99 -2.23 17.56
CA LEU A 124 21.99 -1.32 16.99
C LEU A 124 23.07 -2.06 16.17
N GLU A 125 23.42 -3.30 16.54
CA GLU A 125 24.27 -4.15 15.71
C GLU A 125 23.51 -4.73 14.52
N PHE A 126 22.24 -5.10 14.69
CA PHE A 126 21.41 -5.65 13.63
C PHE A 126 21.24 -4.68 12.45
N ILE A 127 21.06 -3.38 12.70
CA ILE A 127 20.93 -2.39 11.61
C ILE A 127 22.20 -2.24 10.75
N LYS A 128 23.35 -2.75 11.20
CA LYS A 128 24.59 -2.74 10.41
C LYS A 128 24.64 -3.91 9.42
N THR A 129 23.79 -4.92 9.61
CA THR A 129 23.76 -6.15 8.80
C THR A 129 23.32 -5.88 7.37
N GLN A 130 23.77 -6.73 6.44
CA GLN A 130 23.33 -6.68 5.04
C GLN A 130 21.81 -6.89 4.90
N LYS A 131 21.25 -7.77 5.74
CA LYS A 131 19.82 -8.08 5.76
C LYS A 131 18.97 -6.84 6.03
N TYR A 132 19.36 -6.01 7.00
CA TYR A 132 18.66 -4.75 7.26
C TYR A 132 18.84 -3.75 6.12
N LYS A 133 20.06 -3.60 5.60
CA LYS A 133 20.36 -2.65 4.51
C LYS A 133 19.51 -2.93 3.27
N GLU A 134 19.39 -4.20 2.86
CA GLU A 134 18.53 -4.61 1.74
C GLU A 134 17.05 -4.35 2.00
N PHE A 135 16.58 -4.64 3.22
CA PHE A 135 15.20 -4.33 3.62
C PHE A 135 14.92 -2.82 3.54
N LYS A 136 15.80 -2.00 4.14
CA LYS A 136 15.70 -0.53 4.15
C LYS A 136 15.69 0.00 2.71
N GLU A 137 16.64 -0.42 1.89
CA GLU A 137 16.74 0.05 0.50
C GLU A 137 15.47 -0.27 -0.31
N ASN A 138 14.92 -1.47 -0.16
CA ASN A 138 13.69 -1.86 -0.83
C ASN A 138 12.49 -1.01 -0.39
N LYS A 139 12.36 -0.74 0.92
CA LYS A 139 11.30 0.16 1.43
C LYS A 139 11.50 1.59 0.96
N PHE A 140 12.74 2.07 0.88
CA PHE A 140 13.03 3.44 0.46
C PHE A 140 12.80 3.66 -1.04
N LYS A 141 13.08 2.65 -1.88
CA LYS A 141 12.67 2.65 -3.30
C LYS A 141 11.15 2.77 -3.45
N LEU A 142 10.39 2.04 -2.63
CA LEU A 142 8.93 2.14 -2.61
C LEU A 142 8.47 3.55 -2.17
N ILE A 143 9.03 4.08 -1.09
CA ILE A 143 8.71 5.44 -0.61
C ILE A 143 8.98 6.47 -1.70
N LYS A 144 10.14 6.40 -2.36
CA LYS A 144 10.48 7.30 -3.47
C LYS A 144 9.43 7.24 -4.58
N LYS A 145 9.05 6.03 -5.01
CA LYS A 145 7.99 5.82 -6.02
C LYS A 145 6.69 6.46 -5.58
N LEU A 146 6.30 6.29 -4.32
CA LEU A 146 5.05 6.84 -3.79
C LEU A 146 5.05 8.37 -3.69
N LEU A 147 6.16 8.97 -3.28
CA LEU A 147 6.36 10.42 -3.29
C LEU A 147 6.30 11.00 -4.72
N GLU A 148 6.83 10.28 -5.71
CA GLU A 148 6.70 10.65 -7.12
C GLU A 148 5.24 10.62 -7.60
N HIS A 149 4.42 9.75 -7.01
CA HIS A 149 2.97 9.66 -7.24
C HIS A 149 2.13 10.53 -6.29
N GLY A 150 2.76 11.51 -5.62
CA GLY A 150 2.05 12.52 -4.83
C GLY A 150 1.67 12.12 -3.41
N GLN A 151 2.28 11.07 -2.84
CA GLN A 151 2.13 10.80 -1.42
C GLN A 151 2.65 11.97 -0.58
N ASP A 152 1.88 12.41 0.42
CA ASP A 152 2.31 13.46 1.35
C ASP A 152 3.52 13.00 2.18
N PRO A 153 4.68 13.70 2.10
CA PRO A 153 5.85 13.41 2.93
C PRO A 153 5.55 13.37 4.43
N LYS A 154 4.58 14.16 4.91
CA LYS A 154 4.17 14.21 6.32
C LYS A 154 3.52 12.91 6.79
N GLY A 155 3.10 12.03 5.88
CA GLY A 155 2.57 10.71 6.24
C GLY A 155 3.60 9.80 6.94
N TYR A 156 4.89 10.05 6.76
CA TYR A 156 5.97 9.15 7.24
C TYR A 156 6.42 9.41 8.69
N ILE A 157 5.63 10.12 9.51
CA ILE A 157 5.96 10.43 10.92
C ILE A 157 6.27 9.18 11.74
N LEU A 158 5.52 8.09 11.54
CA LEU A 158 5.78 6.85 12.27
C LEU A 158 7.13 6.24 11.88
N LEU A 159 7.41 6.15 10.58
CA LEU A 159 8.68 5.63 10.09
C LEU A 159 9.86 6.46 10.62
N HIS A 160 9.75 7.78 10.55
CA HIS A 160 10.77 8.69 11.08
C HIS A 160 11.05 8.44 12.57
N LYS A 161 9.99 8.27 13.39
CA LYS A 161 10.14 7.91 14.80
C LYS A 161 10.84 6.57 15.01
N VAL A 162 10.52 5.56 14.21
CA VAL A 162 11.16 4.24 14.30
C VAL A 162 12.64 4.33 13.96
N LEU A 163 13.01 5.07 12.91
CA LEU A 163 14.41 5.23 12.49
C LEU A 163 15.23 6.06 13.50
N MET A 164 14.65 7.12 14.08
CA MET A 164 15.32 7.89 15.14
C MET A 164 15.69 7.03 16.36
N LEU A 165 14.88 6.02 16.70
CA LEU A 165 15.17 5.14 17.83
C LEU A 165 16.44 4.31 17.63
N VAL A 166 16.83 4.08 16.37
CA VAL A 166 18.02 3.31 15.99
C VAL A 166 19.12 4.19 15.37
N ASN A 167 18.95 5.51 15.38
CA ASN A 167 19.85 6.51 14.76
C ASN A 167 20.09 6.26 13.26
N ASP A 168 19.02 6.03 12.50
CA ASP A 168 19.10 5.71 11.05
C ASP A 168 18.12 6.54 10.19
N GLU A 169 17.72 7.72 10.68
CA GLU A 169 16.74 8.61 10.06
C GLU A 169 17.27 9.45 8.89
N GLU A 170 18.59 9.64 8.78
CA GLU A 170 19.21 10.59 7.85
C GLU A 170 18.78 10.39 6.38
N ASP A 171 18.76 9.15 5.91
CA ASP A 171 18.35 8.84 4.54
C ASP A 171 16.88 9.21 4.30
N LEU A 172 16.01 9.02 5.30
CA LEU A 172 14.59 9.35 5.18
C LEU A 172 14.43 10.87 5.12
N ASP A 173 15.12 11.59 5.99
CA ASP A 173 15.12 13.05 6.01
C ASP A 173 15.52 13.63 4.65
N ASN A 174 16.58 13.10 4.05
CA ASN A 174 17.04 13.50 2.72
C ASN A 174 15.98 13.21 1.66
N LEU A 175 15.31 12.06 1.73
CA LEU A 175 14.26 11.67 0.79
C LEU A 175 13.03 12.60 0.89
N LEU A 176 12.59 12.92 2.11
CA LEU A 176 11.42 13.76 2.37
C LEU A 176 11.66 15.24 2.04
N LYS A 177 12.83 15.80 2.39
CA LYS A 177 13.19 17.21 2.10
C LYS A 177 13.22 17.51 0.59
N ASN A 178 13.77 16.59 -0.20
CA ASN A 178 13.85 16.74 -1.66
C ASN A 178 12.46 16.86 -2.32
N ARG A 179 11.42 16.26 -1.74
CA ARG A 179 10.05 16.40 -2.25
C ARG A 179 9.43 17.74 -1.86
N THR A 180 9.56 18.14 -0.60
CA THR A 180 9.04 19.43 -0.12
C THR A 180 9.62 20.60 -0.91
N GLN A 181 10.90 20.54 -1.30
CA GLN A 181 11.50 21.57 -2.15
C GLN A 181 10.92 21.59 -3.57
N LYS A 182 10.61 20.43 -4.18
CA LYS A 182 9.99 20.37 -5.51
C LYS A 182 8.56 20.94 -5.52
N GLU A 183 7.80 20.74 -4.45
CA GLU A 183 6.45 21.27 -4.30
C GLU A 183 6.41 22.80 -4.08
N LEU A 184 7.51 23.41 -3.60
CA LEU A 184 7.63 24.87 -3.46
C LEU A 184 8.00 25.59 -4.75
N VAL A 185 8.38 24.86 -5.81
CA VAL A 185 8.87 25.41 -7.09
C VAL A 185 7.86 25.23 -8.23
N GLN A 186 6.75 24.51 -8.00
CA GLN A 186 5.61 24.35 -8.93
C GLN A 186 4.46 25.27 -8.55
#